data_AF-A0AA38KKB8-F1
#
_entry.id   AF-A0AA38KKB8-F1
#
_cell.length_a   1.000
_cell.length_b   1.000
_cell.length_c   1.000
_cell.angle_alpha   90.00
_cell.angle_beta   90.00
_cell.angle_gamma   90.00
#
_symmetry.space_group_name_H-M   'P 1'
#
loop_
_entity.id
_entity.type
_entity.pdbx_description
1 polymer ?
#
loop_
_entity_poly.entity_id
_entity_poly.type
_entity_poly.pdbx_seq_one_letter_code
_entity_poly.pdbx_strand_id
1 'polypeptide(L)'
;DSWHVSAAEQLAIFLYFVRQGASQRQLMERFQRSADTISRCIHCISNMLVQNPFYSAHIQNPAKKTAREIRSNPKLYPYFRHAVGAIDGSHIAAH
;
A
#
# COMPACT_ATOMS: atom_id res chain seq x y z
N ASP A 1 6.42 19.11 25.23
CA ASP A 1 5.55 17.92 25.15
C ASP A 1 5.99 16.95 24.07
N SER A 2 7.20 16.43 24.23
CA SER A 2 7.88 15.59 23.26
C SER A 2 8.09 14.20 23.83
N TRP A 3 7.02 13.46 24.13
CA TRP A 3 7.17 12.03 24.41
C TRP A 3 5.94 11.23 24.00
N HIS A 4 6.13 10.54 22.87
CA HIS A 4 5.35 9.42 22.34
C HIS A 4 3.93 9.74 21.83
N VAL A 5 3.84 9.92 20.50
CA VAL A 5 2.60 9.69 19.75
C VAL A 5 2.20 8.24 19.99
N SER A 6 0.99 8.01 20.53
CA SER A 6 0.50 6.66 20.81
C SER A 6 0.40 5.84 19.52
N ALA A 7 0.53 4.51 19.60
CA ALA A 7 0.37 3.64 18.43
C ALA A 7 -0.98 3.86 17.71
N ALA A 8 -2.06 4.07 18.47
CA ALA A 8 -3.38 4.38 17.94
C ALA A 8 -3.40 5.70 17.15
N GLU A 9 -2.72 6.73 17.64
CA GLU A 9 -2.63 8.02 16.96
C GLU A 9 -1.73 7.95 15.72
N GLN A 10 -0.62 7.21 15.76
CA GLN A 10 0.20 6.96 14.56
C GLN A 10 -0.62 6.27 13.47
N LEU A 11 -1.41 5.26 13.84
CA LEU A 11 -2.31 4.57 12.92
C LEU A 11 -3.40 5.52 12.40
N ALA A 12 -3.99 6.36 13.24
CA ALA A 12 -5.00 7.34 12.81
C ALA A 12 -4.44 8.36 11.81
N ILE A 13 -3.22 8.86 12.04
CA ILE A 13 -2.50 9.75 11.12
C ILE A 13 -2.31 9.05 9.77
N PHE A 14 -1.80 7.82 9.77
CA PHE A 14 -1.56 7.06 8.56
C PHE A 14 -2.86 6.76 7.78
N LEU A 15 -3.91 6.32 8.47
CA LEU A 15 -5.21 6.02 7.84
C LEU A 15 -5.84 7.29 7.25
N TYR A 16 -5.72 8.43 7.92
CA TYR A 16 -6.20 9.71 7.39
C TYR A 16 -5.41 10.13 6.14
N PHE A 17 -4.09 9.96 6.15
CA PHE A 17 -3.22 10.22 5.02
C PHE A 17 -3.62 9.41 3.78
N VAL A 18 -3.73 8.07 3.90
CA VAL A 18 -4.03 7.19 2.76
C VAL A 18 -5.47 7.32 2.26
N ARG A 19 -6.44 7.57 3.16
CA ARG A 19 -7.86 7.69 2.78
C ARG A 19 -8.13 8.93 1.93
N GLN A 20 -7.56 10.06 2.32
CA GLN A 20 -7.91 11.37 1.74
C GLN A 20 -6.87 11.86 0.73
N GLY A 21 -5.69 11.21 0.66
CA GLY A 21 -4.52 11.80 0.00
C GLY A 21 -4.10 13.12 0.67
N ALA A 22 -4.20 13.18 2.00
CA ALA A 22 -4.03 14.41 2.75
C ALA A 22 -2.59 14.96 2.64
N SER A 23 -2.47 16.27 2.48
CA SER A 23 -1.16 16.94 2.54
C SER A 23 -0.60 16.94 3.97
N GLN A 24 0.72 17.07 4.10
CA GLN A 24 1.38 17.13 5.41
C GLN A 24 0.86 18.30 6.26
N ARG A 25 0.53 19.44 5.65
CA ARG A 25 -0.08 20.58 6.34
C ARG A 25 -1.44 20.24 6.95
N GLN A 26 -2.31 19.57 6.19
CA GLN A 26 -3.62 19.15 6.71
C GLN A 26 -3.49 18.17 7.88
N LEU A 27 -2.49 17.28 7.84
CA LEU A 27 -2.22 16.36 8.94
C LEU A 27 -1.70 17.08 10.18
N MET A 28 -0.77 18.03 10.01
CA MET A 28 -0.25 18.85 11.10
C MET A 28 -1.38 19.64 11.78
N GLU A 29 -2.25 20.27 11.00
CA GLU A 29 -3.42 21.01 11.50
C GLU A 29 -4.44 20.08 12.17
N ARG A 30 -4.71 18.90 11.61
CA ARG A 30 -5.71 17.98 12.15
C ARG A 30 -5.29 17.35 13.48
N PHE A 31 -4.04 16.94 13.58
CA PHE A 31 -3.50 16.20 14.73
C PHE A 31 -2.68 17.09 15.68
N GLN A 32 -2.49 18.36 15.35
CA GLN A 32 -1.73 19.34 16.14
C GLN A 32 -0.31 18.85 16.42
N ARG A 33 0.34 18.29 15.38
CA ARG A 33 1.71 17.75 15.46
C ARG A 33 2.64 18.48 14.49
N SER A 34 3.94 18.45 14.81
CA SER A 34 4.97 18.97 13.92
C SER A 34 5.07 18.16 12.63
N ALA A 35 5.58 18.79 11.56
CA ALA A 35 5.84 18.12 10.29
C ALA A 35 6.72 16.87 10.46
N ASP A 36 7.78 16.97 11.28
CA ASP A 36 8.66 15.85 11.63
C ASP A 36 7.89 14.69 12.25
N THR A 37 7.03 14.97 13.23
CA THR A 37 6.22 13.95 13.89
C THR A 37 5.30 13.25 12.90
N ILE A 38 4.61 14.01 12.03
CA ILE A 38 3.75 13.44 10.98
C ILE A 38 4.55 12.52 10.06
N SER A 39 5.69 13.01 9.56
CA SER A 39 6.56 12.25 8.66
C SER A 39 7.02 10.94 9.30
N ARG A 40 7.49 11.00 10.54
CA ARG A 40 7.92 9.83 11.31
C ARG A 40 6.79 8.82 11.52
N CYS A 41 5.57 9.28 11.82
CA CYS A 41 4.41 8.39 11.98
C CYS A 41 4.08 7.67 10.68
N ILE A 42 4.01 8.41 9.56
CA ILE A 42 3.75 7.82 8.24
C ILE A 42 4.82 6.79 7.89
N HIS A 43 6.09 7.13 8.07
CA HIS A 43 7.20 6.21 7.77
C HIS A 43 7.20 4.99 8.69
N CYS A 44 6.89 5.16 9.98
CA CYS A 44 6.83 4.06 10.94
C CYS A 44 5.76 3.03 10.53
N ILE A 45 4.54 3.48 10.24
CA ILE A 45 3.45 2.57 9.82
C ILE A 45 3.76 1.97 8.44
N SER A 46 4.20 2.77 7.46
CA SER A 46 4.59 2.25 6.13
C SER A 46 5.64 1.15 6.23
N ASN A 47 6.68 1.36 7.02
CA ASN A 47 7.75 0.38 7.22
C ASN A 47 7.22 -0.90 7.88
N MET A 48 6.35 -0.78 8.88
CA MET A 48 5.73 -1.94 9.53
C MET A 48 4.87 -2.76 8.56
N LEU A 49 4.15 -2.10 7.65
CA LEU A 49 3.29 -2.77 6.66
C LEU A 49 4.08 -3.53 5.58
N VAL A 50 5.26 -3.03 5.19
CA VAL A 50 6.11 -3.67 4.16
C VAL A 50 7.11 -4.68 4.73
N GLN A 51 7.27 -4.72 6.05
CA GLN A 51 8.14 -5.68 6.71
C GLN A 51 7.42 -7.01 6.99
N ASN A 52 8.21 -8.08 7.03
CA ASN A 52 7.73 -9.38 7.50
C ASN A 52 7.62 -9.38 9.04
N PRO A 53 6.65 -10.09 9.62
CA PRO A 53 5.73 -11.03 8.97
C PRO A 53 4.45 -10.38 8.40
N PHE A 54 4.19 -9.09 8.67
CA PHE A 54 2.94 -8.44 8.30
C PHE A 54 2.69 -8.51 6.79
N TYR A 55 3.68 -8.11 5.99
CA TYR A 55 3.58 -8.14 4.54
C TYR A 55 3.26 -9.55 4.03
N SER A 56 4.04 -10.56 4.44
CA SER A 56 3.80 -11.95 4.01
C SER A 56 2.48 -12.56 4.49
N ALA A 57 1.94 -12.08 5.62
CA ALA A 57 0.70 -12.60 6.18
C ALA A 57 -0.55 -12.01 5.50
N HIS A 58 -0.47 -10.77 5.04
CA HIS A 58 -1.63 -10.03 4.51
C HIS A 58 -1.55 -9.74 3.01
N ILE A 59 -0.37 -9.76 2.41
CA ILE A 59 -0.16 -9.52 0.98
C ILE A 59 0.18 -10.84 0.29
N GLN A 60 -0.69 -11.28 -0.61
CA GLN A 60 -0.39 -12.41 -1.48
C GLN A 60 0.35 -11.90 -2.71
N ASN A 61 1.52 -12.46 -2.98
CA ASN A 61 2.20 -12.15 -4.23
C ASN A 61 1.46 -12.85 -5.38
N PRO A 62 1.33 -12.19 -6.54
CA PRO A 62 0.71 -12.80 -7.69
C PRO A 62 1.54 -14.00 -8.15
N ALA A 63 0.87 -14.98 -8.75
CA ALA A 63 1.54 -16.13 -9.32
C ALA A 63 2.58 -15.66 -10.34
N LYS A 64 3.84 -16.09 -10.19
CA LYS A 64 4.95 -15.78 -11.11
C LYS A 64 4.79 -16.43 -12.50
N LYS A 65 3.62 -16.99 -12.79
CA LYS A 65 3.31 -17.69 -14.04
C LYS A 65 2.19 -16.93 -14.74
N THR A 66 2.37 -16.73 -16.04
CA THR A 66 1.34 -16.21 -16.92
C THR A 66 0.06 -17.03 -16.80
N ALA A 67 -1.07 -16.34 -16.64
CA ALA A 67 -2.38 -16.94 -16.51
C ALA A 67 -2.68 -17.88 -17.69
N ARG A 68 -3.41 -18.98 -17.42
CA ARG A 68 -3.63 -20.03 -18.42
C ARG A 68 -4.38 -19.48 -19.63
N GLU A 69 -5.32 -18.58 -19.40
CA GLU A 69 -6.18 -17.90 -20.37
C GLU A 69 -5.35 -17.13 -21.41
N ILE A 70 -4.30 -16.44 -20.94
CA ILE A 70 -3.36 -15.72 -21.80
C ILE A 70 -2.47 -16.72 -22.55
N ARG A 71 -1.93 -17.73 -21.85
CA ARG A 71 -1.04 -18.73 -22.45
C ARG A 71 -1.73 -19.58 -23.53
N SER A 72 -3.02 -19.86 -23.37
CA SER A 72 -3.82 -20.62 -24.34
C SER A 72 -4.29 -19.80 -25.53
N ASN A 73 -4.23 -18.46 -25.47
CA ASN A 73 -4.72 -17.60 -26.53
C ASN A 73 -3.55 -17.12 -27.41
N PRO A 74 -3.41 -17.63 -28.66
CA PRO A 74 -2.30 -17.25 -29.53
C PRO A 74 -2.31 -15.78 -29.95
N LYS A 75 -3.45 -15.07 -29.82
CA LYS A 75 -3.51 -13.62 -30.07
C LYS A 75 -2.95 -12.81 -28.90
N LEU A 76 -3.04 -13.31 -27.67
CA LEU A 76 -2.59 -12.59 -26.46
C LEU A 76 -1.16 -12.99 -26.07
N TYR A 77 -0.83 -14.27 -26.19
CA TYR A 77 0.43 -14.81 -25.69
C TYR A 77 1.69 -14.10 -26.21
N PRO A 78 1.82 -13.73 -27.50
CA PRO A 78 3.00 -13.02 -27.99
C PRO A 78 3.28 -11.70 -27.25
N TYR A 79 2.23 -11.00 -26.83
CA TYR A 79 2.32 -9.70 -26.16
C TYR A 79 2.44 -9.83 -24.63
N PHE A 80 1.90 -10.89 -24.04
CA PHE A 80 1.78 -11.06 -22.59
C PHE A 80 2.52 -12.28 -22.03
N ARG A 81 3.54 -12.80 -22.74
CA ARG A 81 4.24 -14.05 -22.39
C ARG A 81 4.92 -14.09 -21.01
N HIS A 82 5.05 -12.96 -20.32
CA HIS A 82 5.55 -12.85 -18.95
C HIS A 82 4.64 -12.03 -18.04
N ALA A 83 3.35 -11.90 -18.40
CA ALA A 83 2.40 -11.17 -17.59
C ALA A 83 2.23 -11.86 -16.23
N VAL A 84 2.52 -11.11 -15.17
CA VAL A 84 2.27 -11.52 -13.79
C VAL A 84 0.90 -10.94 -13.40
N GLY A 85 0.05 -11.75 -12.76
CA GLY A 85 -1.30 -11.33 -12.39
C GLY A 85 -1.32 -10.17 -11.38
N ALA A 86 -2.51 -9.62 -11.13
CA ALA A 86 -2.71 -8.67 -10.04
C ALA A 86 -2.46 -9.35 -8.68
N ILE A 87 -1.92 -8.60 -7.72
CA ILE A 87 -1.50 -9.07 -6.39
C ILE A 87 -2.57 -9.92 -5.70
N ASP A 88 -3.82 -9.49 -5.76
CA ASP A 88 -4.99 -10.12 -5.15
C ASP A 88 -5.98 -10.69 -6.19
N GLY A 89 -5.61 -10.69 -7.47
CA GLY A 89 -6.54 -11.03 -8.56
C GLY A 89 -7.63 -9.99 -8.81
N SER A 90 -7.54 -8.78 -8.23
CA SER A 90 -8.50 -7.70 -8.51
C SER A 90 -8.45 -7.29 -9.97
N HIS A 91 -9.58 -7.48 -10.66
CA HIS A 91 -9.75 -7.02 -12.04
C HIS A 91 -10.23 -5.57 -12.04
N ILE A 92 -9.32 -4.63 -12.32
CA ILE A 92 -9.69 -3.23 -12.55
C ILE A 92 -10.27 -3.14 -13.96
N ALA A 93 -11.54 -2.76 -14.08
CA ALA A 93 -12.16 -2.56 -15.39
C ALA A 93 -11.42 -1.45 -16.14
N ALA A 94 -11.00 -1.73 -17.38
CA ALA A 94 -10.55 -0.71 -18.30
C ALA A 94 -11.79 -0.06 -18.94
N HIS A 95 -11.91 1.26 -18.78
CA HIS A 95 -12.94 2.09 -19.42
C HIS A 95 -12.40 2.70 -20.71
#